data_AF-A0AAD7BIC4-F1
#
_entry.id   AF-A0AAD7BIC4-F1
#
_cell.length_a   1.000
_cell.length_b   1.000
_cell.length_c   1.000
_cell.angle_alpha   90.00
_cell.angle_beta   90.00
_cell.angle_gamma   90.00
#
_symmetry.space_group_name_H-M   'P 1'
#
loop_
_entity.id
_entity.type
_entity.pdbx_description
1 polymer ?
#
loop_
_entity_poly.entity_id
_entity_poly.type
_entity_poly.pdbx_seq_one_letter_code
_entity_poly.pdbx_strand_id
1 'polypeptide(L)'
;MSISLRDFPADIIFSVFAFCDISNVLSIAKTCKYLHGLGFEKSVWMELLTDLKRRCFLDEVYTPVLHQLFTEELVNLVKRVLLGPETWSSDAHPQVVRQFTVHPTTKQHITPHEDSCKFFHRGRFLLYNNNGYTKCWDVVADTLLWVHQPTEEHTTAYEFAAELRLDGGQSLLIMICLLKYVLFTVH
;
A
#
# COMPACT_ATOMS: atom_id res chain seq x y z
N MET A 1 -29.04 -25.48 19.33
CA MET A 1 -29.33 -25.26 17.90
C MET A 1 -28.12 -24.58 17.29
N SER A 2 -27.47 -25.19 16.29
CA SER A 2 -26.42 -24.52 15.51
C SER A 2 -27.09 -23.76 14.37
N ILE A 3 -26.94 -22.43 14.35
CA ILE A 3 -27.41 -21.59 13.25
C ILE A 3 -26.41 -21.73 12.11
N SER A 4 -26.89 -22.06 10.90
CA SER A 4 -26.06 -22.19 9.72
C SER A 4 -26.06 -20.91 8.90
N LEU A 5 -24.94 -20.58 8.26
CA LEU A 5 -24.84 -19.45 7.33
C LEU A 5 -25.86 -19.51 6.19
N ARG A 6 -26.34 -20.71 5.84
CA ARG A 6 -27.33 -20.93 4.77
C ARG A 6 -28.75 -20.53 5.17
N ASP A 7 -28.99 -20.34 6.47
CA ASP A 7 -30.31 -19.99 7.00
C ASP A 7 -30.55 -18.48 6.93
N PHE A 8 -29.52 -17.69 6.60
CA PHE A 8 -29.62 -16.25 6.47
C PHE A 8 -30.05 -15.81 5.06
N PRO A 9 -30.76 -14.68 4.95
CA PRO A 9 -31.02 -14.01 3.68
C PRO A 9 -29.74 -13.65 2.92
N ALA A 10 -29.83 -13.61 1.59
CA ALA A 10 -28.68 -13.39 0.71
C ALA A 10 -27.98 -12.03 0.95
N ASP A 11 -28.74 -10.98 1.28
CA ASP A 11 -28.26 -9.65 1.63
C ASP A 11 -27.38 -9.63 2.88
N ILE A 12 -27.72 -10.43 3.89
CA ILE A 12 -26.89 -10.60 5.08
C ILE A 12 -25.58 -11.31 4.71
N ILE A 13 -25.64 -12.33 3.85
CA ILE A 13 -24.45 -13.07 3.40
C ILE A 13 -23.54 -12.17 2.55
N PHE A 14 -24.09 -11.33 1.68
CA PHE A 14 -23.30 -10.34 0.93
C PHE A 14 -22.62 -9.35 1.86
N SER A 15 -23.32 -8.90 2.92
CA SER A 15 -22.72 -8.05 3.94
C SER A 15 -21.56 -8.75 4.64
N VAL A 16 -21.70 -10.03 4.99
CA VAL A 16 -20.61 -10.83 5.56
C VAL A 16 -19.42 -10.90 4.59
N PHE A 17 -19.65 -11.13 3.30
CA PHE A 17 -18.59 -11.16 2.30
C PHE A 17 -17.86 -9.82 2.15
N ALA A 18 -18.57 -8.70 2.26
CA ALA A 18 -17.96 -7.37 2.20
C ALA A 18 -16.96 -7.11 3.37
N PHE A 19 -17.13 -7.79 4.51
CA PHE A 19 -16.19 -7.71 5.63
C PHE A 19 -15.09 -8.79 5.60
N CYS A 20 -15.18 -9.76 4.70
CA CYS A 20 -14.20 -10.80 4.55
C CYS A 20 -13.08 -10.37 3.59
N ASP A 21 -11.87 -10.88 3.81
CA ASP A 21 -10.87 -10.85 2.75
C ASP A 21 -11.23 -11.85 1.62
N ILE A 22 -10.56 -11.69 0.49
CA ILE A 22 -10.80 -12.52 -0.70
C ILE A 22 -10.58 -14.02 -0.42
N SER A 23 -9.60 -14.36 0.41
CA SER A 23 -9.29 -15.74 0.77
C SER A 23 -10.46 -16.39 1.53
N ASN A 24 -11.04 -15.67 2.48
CA ASN A 24 -12.20 -16.10 3.25
C ASN A 24 -13.44 -16.20 2.38
N VAL A 25 -13.71 -15.22 1.49
CA VAL A 25 -14.83 -15.29 0.54
C VAL A 25 -14.73 -16.54 -0.33
N LEU A 26 -13.56 -16.82 -0.90
CA LEU A 26 -13.32 -18.03 -1.70
C LEU A 26 -13.47 -19.31 -0.89
N SER A 27 -13.01 -19.30 0.37
CA SER A 27 -13.13 -20.46 1.26
C SER A 27 -14.59 -20.74 1.61
N ILE A 28 -15.38 -19.70 1.90
CA ILE A 28 -16.81 -19.82 2.18
C ILE A 28 -17.56 -20.29 0.92
N ALA A 29 -17.24 -19.73 -0.24
CA ALA A 29 -17.85 -20.11 -1.52
C ALA A 29 -17.63 -21.60 -1.88
N LYS A 30 -16.52 -22.20 -1.43
CA LYS A 30 -16.24 -23.64 -1.64
C LYS A 30 -17.07 -24.57 -0.75
N THR A 31 -17.71 -24.08 0.30
CA THR A 31 -18.38 -24.94 1.29
C THR A 31 -19.68 -25.56 0.79
N CYS A 32 -20.45 -24.85 -0.06
CA CYS A 32 -21.71 -25.36 -0.60
C CYS A 32 -22.17 -24.63 -1.85
N LYS A 33 -23.08 -25.24 -2.62
CA LYS A 33 -23.60 -24.67 -3.87
C LYS A 33 -24.31 -23.31 -3.70
N TYR A 34 -25.02 -23.13 -2.58
CA TYR A 34 -25.72 -21.87 -2.29
C TYR A 34 -24.72 -20.72 -2.06
N LEU A 35 -23.77 -20.94 -1.15
CA LEU A 35 -22.71 -19.98 -0.85
C LEU A 35 -21.75 -19.79 -2.03
N HIS A 36 -21.59 -20.80 -2.88
CA HIS A 36 -20.88 -20.67 -4.16
C HIS A 36 -21.59 -19.68 -5.08
N GLY A 37 -22.91 -19.83 -5.28
CA GLY A 37 -23.68 -18.89 -6.09
C GLY A 37 -23.56 -17.45 -5.59
N LEU A 38 -23.66 -17.25 -4.27
CA LEU A 38 -23.52 -15.93 -3.65
C LEU A 38 -22.09 -15.40 -3.67
N GLY A 39 -21.08 -16.23 -3.46
CA GLY A 39 -19.67 -15.80 -3.45
C GLY A 39 -19.15 -15.41 -4.84
N PHE A 40 -19.82 -15.87 -5.90
CA PHE A 40 -19.53 -15.50 -7.28
C PHE A 40 -20.53 -14.51 -7.88
N GLU A 41 -21.33 -13.84 -7.04
CA GLU A 41 -22.18 -12.74 -7.48
C GLU A 41 -21.34 -11.50 -7.82
N LYS A 42 -21.66 -10.81 -8.92
CA LYS A 42 -20.85 -9.68 -9.42
C LYS A 42 -20.71 -8.58 -8.36
N SER A 43 -21.77 -8.35 -7.60
CA SER A 43 -21.84 -7.35 -6.53
C SER A 43 -20.75 -7.55 -5.46
N VAL A 44 -20.47 -8.79 -5.08
CA VAL A 44 -19.43 -9.13 -4.09
C VAL A 44 -18.04 -8.75 -4.59
N TRP A 45 -17.72 -9.12 -5.83
CA TRP A 45 -16.41 -8.81 -6.41
C TRP A 45 -16.20 -7.32 -6.66
N MET A 46 -17.27 -6.60 -7.02
CA MET A 46 -17.26 -5.14 -7.14
C MET A 46 -16.92 -4.48 -5.82
N GLU A 47 -17.51 -4.92 -4.71
CA GLU A 47 -17.24 -4.35 -3.38
C GLU A 47 -15.80 -4.63 -2.94
N LEU A 48 -15.34 -5.89 -3.10
CA LEU A 48 -13.95 -6.27 -2.79
C LEU A 48 -12.94 -5.45 -3.60
N LEU A 49 -13.18 -5.28 -4.90
CA LEU A 49 -12.32 -4.47 -5.77
C LEU A 49 -12.37 -2.99 -5.44
N THR A 50 -13.54 -2.47 -5.04
CA THR A 50 -13.69 -1.08 -4.61
C THR A 50 -12.92 -0.84 -3.31
N ASP A 51 -12.93 -1.79 -2.38
CA ASP A 51 -12.12 -1.75 -1.17
C ASP A 51 -10.61 -1.83 -1.49
N LEU A 52 -10.20 -2.74 -2.37
CA LEU A 52 -8.80 -2.81 -2.85
C LEU A 52 -8.36 -1.50 -3.51
N LYS A 53 -9.24 -0.89 -4.31
CA LYS A 53 -9.01 0.41 -4.93
C LYS A 53 -8.85 1.50 -3.87
N ARG A 54 -9.73 1.56 -2.88
CA ARG A 54 -9.67 2.50 -1.75
C ARG A 54 -8.37 2.37 -0.96
N ARG A 55 -7.88 1.15 -0.78
CA ARG A 55 -6.59 0.85 -0.13
C ARG A 55 -5.38 1.03 -1.06
N CYS A 56 -5.58 1.57 -2.27
CA CYS A 56 -4.55 1.86 -3.26
C CYS A 56 -3.80 0.62 -3.82
N PHE A 57 -4.41 -0.58 -3.74
CA PHE A 57 -3.85 -1.80 -4.35
C PHE A 57 -4.11 -1.91 -5.85
N LEU A 58 -5.08 -1.15 -6.39
CA LEU A 58 -5.42 -1.12 -7.82
C LEU A 58 -4.96 0.16 -8.49
N ASP A 59 -4.56 0.04 -9.77
CA ASP A 59 -4.15 1.18 -10.59
C ASP A 59 -5.30 1.81 -11.34
N GLU A 60 -5.70 3.05 -11.02
CA GLU A 60 -6.74 3.77 -11.77
C GLU A 60 -6.44 3.92 -13.26
N VAL A 61 -5.16 3.94 -13.66
CA VAL A 61 -4.76 4.10 -15.06
C VAL A 61 -4.94 2.80 -15.86
N TYR A 62 -4.78 1.64 -15.21
CA TYR A 62 -4.82 0.33 -15.86
C TYR A 62 -6.02 -0.53 -15.45
N THR A 63 -6.81 -0.07 -14.47
CA THR A 63 -8.01 -0.78 -14.03
C THR A 63 -9.14 -0.37 -14.97
N PRO A 64 -9.69 -1.33 -15.75
CA PRO A 64 -10.87 -1.05 -16.55
C PRO A 64 -11.98 -0.56 -15.65
N VAL A 65 -12.91 0.19 -16.22
CA VAL A 65 -14.08 0.67 -15.51
C VAL A 65 -14.84 -0.53 -14.93
N LEU A 66 -14.72 -0.75 -13.60
CA LEU A 66 -15.09 -2.02 -12.94
C LEU A 66 -16.52 -2.47 -13.26
N HIS A 67 -17.46 -1.53 -13.37
CA HIS A 67 -18.86 -1.84 -13.65
C HIS A 67 -19.09 -2.45 -15.05
N GLN A 68 -18.16 -2.24 -15.99
CA GLN A 68 -18.23 -2.79 -17.35
C GLN A 68 -17.73 -4.24 -17.44
N LEU A 69 -17.00 -4.71 -16.42
CA LEU A 69 -16.41 -6.05 -16.41
C LEU A 69 -17.44 -7.13 -16.03
N PHE A 70 -17.31 -8.31 -16.62
CA PHE A 70 -18.02 -9.51 -16.21
C PHE A 70 -17.42 -10.08 -14.92
N THR A 71 -18.18 -10.90 -14.18
CA THR A 71 -17.71 -11.50 -12.92
C THR A 71 -16.37 -12.21 -13.06
N GLU A 72 -16.17 -12.98 -14.13
CA GLU A 72 -14.92 -13.69 -14.38
C GLU A 72 -13.73 -12.75 -14.54
N GLU A 73 -13.94 -11.62 -15.21
CA GLU A 73 -12.91 -10.59 -15.39
C GLU A 73 -12.58 -9.91 -14.06
N LEU A 74 -13.58 -9.64 -13.21
CA LEU A 74 -13.37 -9.11 -11.85
C LEU A 74 -12.58 -10.10 -10.99
N VAL A 75 -12.93 -11.38 -11.03
CA VAL A 75 -12.19 -12.45 -10.34
C VAL A 75 -10.75 -12.52 -10.81
N ASN A 76 -10.51 -12.44 -12.12
CA ASN A 76 -9.16 -12.45 -12.69
C ASN A 76 -8.36 -11.21 -12.30
N LEU A 77 -9.00 -10.04 -12.22
CA LEU A 77 -8.36 -8.83 -11.73
C LEU A 77 -7.93 -8.98 -10.27
N VAL A 78 -8.81 -9.53 -9.41
CA VAL A 78 -8.46 -9.83 -8.01
C VAL A 78 -7.30 -10.83 -7.90
N LYS A 79 -7.32 -11.91 -8.70
CA LYS A 79 -6.21 -12.88 -8.74
C LYS A 79 -4.90 -12.19 -9.10
N ARG A 80 -4.91 -11.31 -10.10
CA ARG A 80 -3.73 -10.54 -10.52
C ARG A 80 -3.22 -9.60 -9.43
N VAL A 81 -4.10 -9.02 -8.61
CA VAL A 81 -3.68 -8.20 -7.46
C VAL A 81 -2.99 -9.04 -6.39
N LEU A 82 -3.55 -10.20 -6.05
CA LEU A 82 -3.05 -11.03 -4.96
C LEU A 82 -1.81 -11.85 -5.32
N LEU A 83 -1.80 -12.44 -6.51
CA LEU A 83 -0.75 -13.33 -6.98
C LEU A 83 0.30 -12.59 -7.82
N GLY A 84 0.03 -11.33 -8.14
CA GLY A 84 0.77 -10.58 -9.13
C GLY A 84 0.38 -10.95 -10.56
N PRO A 85 1.01 -10.29 -11.55
CA PRO A 85 1.02 -10.75 -12.94
C PRO A 85 1.28 -12.25 -13.05
N GLU A 86 0.64 -12.92 -14.00
CA GLU A 86 0.87 -14.35 -14.28
C GLU A 86 2.36 -14.65 -14.57
N THR A 87 3.09 -13.64 -15.06
CA THR A 87 4.54 -13.71 -15.27
C THR A 87 5.36 -13.83 -13.98
N TRP A 88 4.80 -13.51 -12.80
CA TRP A 88 5.45 -13.72 -11.51
C TRP A 88 5.34 -15.17 -11.01
N SER A 89 4.39 -15.93 -11.55
CA SER A 89 4.15 -17.33 -11.18
C SER A 89 4.90 -18.33 -12.07
N SER A 90 5.67 -17.85 -13.06
CA SER A 90 6.58 -18.67 -13.85
C SER A 90 7.79 -19.05 -12.99
N ASP A 91 8.34 -20.26 -13.17
CA ASP A 91 9.65 -20.67 -12.62
C ASP A 91 10.81 -19.73 -13.03
N ALA A 92 10.55 -18.76 -13.91
CA ALA A 92 11.41 -17.62 -14.15
C ALA A 92 11.45 -16.73 -12.90
N HIS A 93 12.52 -16.86 -12.11
CA HIS A 93 12.83 -15.93 -11.02
C HIS A 93 12.67 -14.48 -11.50
N PRO A 94 11.97 -13.61 -10.75
CA PRO A 94 11.79 -12.23 -11.13
C PRO A 94 13.16 -11.59 -11.31
N GLN A 95 13.46 -11.20 -12.55
CA GLN A 95 14.72 -10.57 -12.87
C GLN A 95 14.68 -9.16 -12.30
N VAL A 96 15.59 -8.85 -11.37
CA VAL A 96 15.74 -7.50 -10.84
C VAL A 96 16.18 -6.59 -11.99
N VAL A 97 15.23 -5.84 -12.54
CA VAL A 97 15.49 -4.94 -13.68
C VAL A 97 16.30 -3.72 -13.24
N ARG A 98 16.08 -3.27 -12.00
CA ARG A 98 16.80 -2.14 -11.38
C ARG A 98 16.95 -2.36 -9.88
N GLN A 99 18.13 -2.00 -9.38
CA GLN A 99 18.43 -1.96 -7.95
C GLN A 99 18.93 -0.56 -7.60
N PHE A 100 18.31 0.05 -6.59
CA PHE A 100 18.73 1.33 -6.05
C PHE A 100 19.36 1.10 -4.69
N THR A 101 20.64 1.46 -4.55
CA THR A 101 21.33 1.40 -3.26
C THR A 101 21.32 2.78 -2.65
N VAL A 102 20.52 2.95 -1.61
CA VAL A 102 20.54 4.17 -0.81
C VAL A 102 21.71 4.06 0.16
N HIS A 103 22.75 4.86 -0.07
CA HIS A 103 23.89 4.91 0.84
C HIS A 103 23.58 5.86 2.01
N PRO A 104 23.46 5.37 3.26
CA PRO A 104 23.45 6.26 4.41
C PRO A 104 24.74 7.08 4.40
N THR A 105 24.63 8.40 4.58
CA THR A 105 25.83 9.24 4.50
C THR A 105 26.50 9.16 5.87
N THR A 106 27.31 8.14 6.13
CA THR A 106 27.97 7.95 7.43
C THR A 106 29.08 8.99 7.65
N LYS A 107 28.71 10.24 7.90
CA LYS A 107 29.61 11.26 8.43
C LYS A 107 29.00 11.82 9.71
N GLN A 108 29.62 11.39 10.81
CA GLN A 108 29.52 11.90 12.18
C GLN A 108 28.43 11.25 13.04
N HIS A 109 28.91 10.71 14.16
CA HIS A 109 28.20 10.21 15.34
C HIS A 109 26.83 9.59 15.08
N ILE A 110 26.85 8.26 14.99
CA ILE A 110 25.67 7.39 15.08
C ILE A 110 24.95 7.73 16.39
N THR A 111 24.03 8.68 16.35
CA THR A 111 22.85 8.58 17.20
C THR A 111 22.09 7.34 16.72
N PRO A 112 21.54 6.53 17.62
CA PRO A 112 20.86 5.27 17.29
C PRO A 112 19.47 5.55 16.69
N HIS A 113 19.37 6.52 15.79
CA HIS A 113 18.13 6.84 15.12
C HIS A 113 18.02 5.96 13.88
N GLU A 114 16.99 5.12 13.88
CA GLU A 114 16.70 4.21 12.79
C GLU A 114 16.44 5.01 11.52
N ASP A 115 17.31 4.81 10.53
CA ASP A 115 17.05 5.20 9.15
C ASP A 115 15.68 4.64 8.75
N SER A 116 14.72 5.53 8.52
CA SER A 116 13.37 5.14 8.12
C SER A 116 13.19 5.40 6.63
N CYS A 117 12.76 4.36 5.93
CA CYS A 117 12.38 4.43 4.53
C CYS A 117 10.90 4.03 4.39
N LYS A 118 10.16 4.81 3.61
CA LYS A 118 8.78 4.49 3.27
C LYS A 118 8.54 4.80 1.80
N PHE A 119 7.99 3.81 1.10
CA PHE A 119 7.54 3.96 -0.27
C PHE A 119 6.11 4.48 -0.32
N PHE A 120 5.84 5.38 -1.26
CA PHE A 120 4.52 5.96 -1.49
C PHE A 120 4.17 5.88 -2.97
N HIS A 121 2.87 5.96 -3.26
CA HIS A 121 2.34 5.92 -4.62
C HIS A 121 2.90 4.72 -5.43
N ARG A 122 2.67 3.51 -4.91
CA ARG A 122 3.06 2.24 -5.56
C ARG A 122 4.58 2.07 -5.75
N GLY A 123 5.38 2.62 -4.83
CA GLY A 123 6.84 2.50 -4.91
C GLY A 123 7.51 3.49 -5.86
N ARG A 124 6.73 4.37 -6.53
CA ARG A 124 7.29 5.42 -7.37
C ARG A 124 8.06 6.44 -6.55
N PHE A 125 7.53 6.83 -5.39
CA PHE A 125 8.19 7.79 -4.53
C PHE A 125 8.77 7.11 -3.30
N LEU A 126 9.98 7.52 -2.93
CA LEU A 126 10.66 7.06 -1.72
C LEU A 126 10.89 8.26 -0.81
N LEU A 127 10.27 8.24 0.38
CA LEU A 127 10.70 9.11 1.47
C LEU A 127 11.73 8.38 2.32
N TYR A 128 12.83 9.05 2.57
CA TYR A 128 13.96 8.51 3.28
C TYR A 128 14.48 9.56 4.26
N ASN A 129 14.50 9.20 5.54
CA ASN A 129 15.15 10.01 6.57
C ASN A 129 16.57 9.51 6.80
N ASN A 130 17.54 10.43 6.75
CA ASN A 130 18.96 10.15 6.90
C ASN A 130 19.66 11.35 7.51
N ASN A 131 20.35 11.15 8.64
CA ASN A 131 21.10 12.18 9.35
C ASN A 131 20.29 13.45 9.66
N GLY A 132 19.00 13.30 9.99
CA GLY A 132 18.14 14.44 10.29
C GLY A 132 17.61 15.19 9.07
N TYR A 133 17.83 14.68 7.86
CA TYR A 133 17.26 15.18 6.62
C TYR A 133 16.20 14.21 6.08
N THR A 134 15.02 14.73 5.75
CA THR A 134 13.99 13.96 5.04
C THR A 134 14.08 14.25 3.55
N LYS A 135 14.34 13.24 2.73
CA LYS A 135 14.44 13.36 1.27
C LYS A 135 13.29 12.63 0.60
N CYS A 136 12.76 13.19 -0.49
CA CYS A 136 11.77 12.57 -1.36
C CYS A 136 12.36 12.35 -2.76
N TRP A 137 12.38 11.10 -3.21
CA TRP A 137 12.88 10.68 -4.51
C TRP A 137 11.74 10.20 -5.41
N ASP A 138 11.79 10.50 -6.70
CA ASP A 138 11.10 9.73 -7.74
C ASP A 138 12.05 8.61 -8.20
N VAL A 139 11.72 7.38 -7.80
CA VAL A 139 12.48 6.16 -8.08
C VAL A 139 12.45 5.80 -9.56
N VAL A 140 11.35 6.13 -10.27
CA VAL A 140 11.21 5.82 -11.70
C VAL A 140 12.05 6.78 -12.53
N ALA A 141 11.96 8.07 -12.20
CA ALA A 141 12.72 9.12 -12.88
C ALA A 141 14.19 9.20 -12.40
N ASP A 142 14.53 8.54 -11.29
CA ASP A 142 15.83 8.64 -10.62
C ASP A 142 16.22 10.08 -10.28
N THR A 143 15.28 10.81 -9.69
CA THR A 143 15.45 12.24 -9.37
C THR A 143 15.06 12.55 -7.94
N LEU A 144 15.85 13.39 -7.29
CA LEU A 144 15.54 13.94 -5.99
C LEU A 144 14.54 15.09 -6.17
N LEU A 145 13.30 14.90 -5.72
CA LEU A 145 12.23 15.89 -5.87
C LEU A 145 12.26 16.94 -4.77
N TRP A 146 12.61 16.54 -3.54
CA TRP A 146 12.51 17.41 -2.38
C TRP A 146 13.43 16.99 -1.24
N VAL A 147 13.89 17.97 -0.46
CA VAL A 147 14.69 17.79 0.76
C VAL A 147 14.18 18.73 1.83
N HIS A 148 13.87 18.18 3.00
CA HIS A 148 13.79 18.95 4.22
C HIS A 148 15.19 19.10 4.83
N GLN A 149 15.61 20.35 5.01
CA GLN A 149 16.78 20.70 5.77
C GLN A 149 16.33 21.49 7.00
N PRO A 150 16.65 21.04 8.22
CA PRO A 150 16.37 21.80 9.44
C PRO A 150 17.02 23.18 9.35
N THR A 151 16.25 24.24 9.62
CA THR A 151 16.73 25.63 9.57
C THR A 151 17.43 26.07 10.85
N GLU A 152 17.15 25.41 11.97
CA GLU A 152 17.77 25.74 13.26
C GLU A 152 18.97 24.82 13.55
N GLU A 153 20.05 25.42 14.05
CA GLU A 153 21.15 24.65 14.64
C GLU A 153 20.60 23.74 15.75
N HIS A 154 21.11 22.51 15.81
CA HIS A 154 20.69 21.48 16.77
C HIS A 154 19.25 20.96 16.61
N THR A 155 18.64 21.14 15.44
CA THR A 155 17.35 20.50 15.12
C THR A 155 17.54 19.42 14.05
N THR A 156 16.88 18.27 14.22
CA THR A 156 16.94 17.15 13.27
C THR A 156 15.56 16.60 13.00
N ALA A 157 15.28 16.17 11.76
CA ALA A 157 14.08 15.39 11.47
C ALA A 157 14.26 13.97 12.04
N TYR A 158 13.40 13.57 12.99
CA TYR A 158 13.49 12.23 13.59
C TYR A 158 12.45 11.27 13.01
N GLU A 159 11.26 11.76 12.70
CA GLU A 159 10.17 10.95 12.16
C GLU A 159 9.42 11.70 11.08
N PHE A 160 8.79 10.94 10.19
CA PHE A 160 7.86 11.50 9.23
C PHE A 160 6.62 10.60 9.04
N ALA A 161 5.51 11.28 8.81
CA ALA A 161 4.30 10.70 8.26
C ALA A 161 4.03 11.36 6.91
N ALA A 162 3.51 10.60 5.95
CA ALA A 162 3.13 11.17 4.68
C ALA A 162 1.82 10.55 4.19
N GLU A 163 1.00 11.38 3.56
CA GLU A 163 -0.30 11.02 3.06
C GLU A 163 -0.49 11.62 1.67
N LEU A 164 -0.98 10.80 0.73
CA LEU A 164 -1.39 11.27 -0.58
C LEU A 164 -2.71 12.02 -0.46
N ARG A 165 -2.78 13.23 -1.01
CA ARG A 165 -4.05 13.94 -1.13
C ARG A 165 -4.90 13.29 -2.21
N LEU A 166 -6.19 13.14 -1.91
CA LEU A 166 -7.20 12.50 -2.76
C LEU A 166 -7.55 13.33 -4.01
N ASP A 167 -6.97 14.51 -4.19
CA ASP A 167 -7.13 15.39 -5.35
C ASP A 167 -6.30 14.86 -6.55
N GLY A 168 -6.64 13.66 -7.05
CA GLY A 168 -6.00 13.03 -8.20
C GLY A 168 -4.59 12.49 -7.95
N GLY A 169 -4.17 12.35 -6.69
CA GLY A 169 -2.89 11.75 -6.32
C GLY A 169 -1.64 12.56 -6.71
N GLN A 170 -1.81 13.83 -7.09
CA GLN A 170 -0.72 14.69 -7.56
C GLN A 170 0.02 15.44 -6.43
N SER A 171 -0.45 15.33 -5.20
CA SER A 171 0.11 16.05 -4.05
C SER A 171 0.33 15.12 -2.87
N LEU A 172 1.49 15.27 -2.22
CA LEU A 172 1.88 14.52 -1.03
C LEU A 172 1.95 15.51 0.14
N LEU A 173 1.18 15.25 1.20
CA LEU A 173 1.34 15.94 2.47
C LEU A 173 2.39 15.20 3.28
N ILE A 174 3.47 15.88 3.66
CA ILE A 174 4.52 15.31 4.49
C ILE A 174 4.53 16.06 5.82
N MET A 175 4.31 15.33 6.90
CA MET A 175 4.47 15.80 8.26
C MET A 175 5.81 15.31 8.79
N ILE A 176 6.64 16.23 9.27
CA ILE A 176 7.97 15.93 9.81
C ILE A 176 7.97 16.30 11.27
N CYS A 177 8.37 15.35 12.11
CA CYS A 177 8.63 15.60 13.51
C CYS A 177 10.09 15.98 13.70
N LEU A 178 10.32 17.12 14.36
CA LEU A 178 11.64 17.67 14.61
C LEU A 178 12.04 17.44 16.07
N LEU A 179 13.28 17.02 16.29
CA LEU A 179 13.90 16.89 17.59
C LEU A 179 14.95 17.99 17.75
N LYS A 180 14.83 18.77 18.83
CA LYS A 180 15.76 19.85 19.19
C LYS A 180 16.65 19.43 20.35
N TYR A 181 17.96 19.52 20.17
CA TYR A 181 18.93 19.22 21.22
C TYR A 181 19.35 20.49 21.95
N VAL A 182 19.54 20.39 23.26
CA VAL A 182 20.15 21.44 24.09
C VAL A 182 21.52 20.92 24.52
N LEU A 183 22.59 21.56 24.03
CA LEU A 183 23.95 21.24 24.46
C LEU A 183 24.26 21.98 25.76
N PHE A 184 24.49 21.24 26.83
CA PHE A 184 25.05 21.80 28.07
C PHE A 184 26.57 21.67 28.01
N THR A 185 27.28 22.80 28.03
CA THR A 185 28.73 22.84 28.23
C THR A 185 29.00 22.72 29.73
N VAL A 186 29.60 21.61 30.15
CA VAL A 186 30.09 21.45 31.52
C VAL A 186 31.51 22.03 31.55
N HIS A 187 31.69 23.13 32.28
CA HIS A 187 32.99 23.76 32.54
C HIS A 187 33.65 23.15 33.77
#